data_AF-A0A7V0YZ37-F1
#
_entry.id   AF-A0A7V0YZ37-F1
#
_cell.length_a   1.000
_cell.length_b   1.000
_cell.length_c   1.000
_cell.angle_alpha   90.00
_cell.angle_beta   90.00
_cell.angle_gamma   90.00
#
_symmetry.space_group_name_H-M   'P 1'
#
loop_
_entity.id
_entity.type
_entity.pdbx_description
1 polymer ?
#
loop_
_entity_poly.entity_id
_entity_poly.type
_entity_poly.pdbx_seq_one_letter_code
_entity_poly.pdbx_strand_id
1 'polypeptide(L)'
;MGEDFDGLRKISAFGGHGNSRWGSAGTVLMRRSDQIYGDLYIDDNVANATSSIYTPLVPVGPGRIVALTADTITTDGVVKMVPNGLRGLEINPNLNQTQTYRVVSNTDITITVDISGKPSLTSVAGVGNMYGAVYRFDNLYFRRGGYLVIGDSLIVSGTMRIDEYGQLTHYDATMNYETLLDVTVGTLEIASTGSINVDGRGYLGGMREGNDCTGQTIGNTNGSAYRSGGSYGGLGGVFDGGPPNPIYGSLTDPAGLGSGGSCGAWNRQGGDGGGWVEIHAGNVIINGLITANGLTGAGDQAGSGSGGTVYINASNLSGSGTIRANGGAGEVGGGGGRIAVYYDNSTFTGQATALGGDGSSRDGQDGTVYLNKK
;
A
#
# COMPACT_ATOMS: atom_id res chain seq x y z
N MET A 1 14.68 29.47 19.70
CA MET A 1 13.92 28.36 20.30
C MET A 1 12.46 28.72 20.19
N GLY A 2 11.85 28.45 19.03
CA GLY A 2 10.41 28.55 18.87
C GLY A 2 9.85 27.25 19.40
N GLU A 3 9.11 27.35 20.50
CA GLU A 3 8.49 26.20 21.16
C GLU A 3 7.72 25.37 20.13
N ASP A 4 7.99 24.07 20.14
CA ASP A 4 7.11 23.04 19.61
C ASP A 4 5.68 23.43 19.98
N PHE A 5 4.76 23.47 19.02
CA PHE A 5 3.42 24.02 19.18
C PHE A 5 2.51 23.14 20.06
N ASP A 6 2.96 22.76 21.26
CA ASP A 6 2.19 22.18 22.37
C ASP A 6 1.22 21.07 21.94
N GLY A 7 1.69 20.21 21.02
CA GLY A 7 0.88 19.14 20.49
C GLY A 7 -0.38 19.58 19.76
N LEU A 8 -0.37 20.69 18.98
CA LEU A 8 -1.19 21.12 17.82
C LEU A 8 -2.64 20.58 17.64
N ARG A 9 -3.29 20.12 18.70
CA ARG A 9 -4.60 19.45 18.65
C ARG A 9 -5.73 20.44 18.40
N LYS A 10 -5.44 21.74 18.45
CA LYS A 10 -6.39 22.85 18.24
C LYS A 10 -6.55 23.26 16.77
N ILE A 11 -5.61 22.90 15.90
CA ILE A 11 -5.78 23.03 14.45
C ILE A 11 -6.14 21.64 13.94
N SER A 12 -7.32 21.53 13.36
CA SER A 12 -7.89 20.25 12.95
C SER A 12 -8.60 20.34 11.60
N ALA A 13 -8.67 19.19 10.96
CA ALA A 13 -9.45 18.96 9.75
C ALA A 13 -10.22 17.64 9.90
N PHE A 14 -10.93 17.47 11.02
CA PHE A 14 -11.64 16.21 11.32
C PHE A 14 -12.76 15.94 10.30
N GLY A 15 -13.05 14.65 10.10
CA GLY A 15 -14.18 14.19 9.33
C GLY A 15 -15.51 14.45 10.06
N GLY A 16 -16.60 14.47 9.29
CA GLY A 16 -17.95 14.49 9.86
C GLY A 16 -18.37 13.10 10.32
N HIS A 17 -18.63 12.88 11.61
CA HIS A 17 -19.06 11.57 12.11
C HIS A 17 -20.59 11.47 12.14
N GLY A 18 -21.19 11.04 11.02
CA GLY A 18 -22.62 10.79 10.93
C GLY A 18 -23.06 9.48 11.59
N ASN A 19 -24.36 9.37 11.91
CA ASN A 19 -24.92 8.18 12.57
C ASN A 19 -24.83 6.89 11.73
N SER A 20 -24.75 6.99 10.41
CA SER A 20 -24.73 5.84 9.50
C SER A 20 -23.49 5.78 8.61
N ARG A 21 -22.89 6.94 8.30
CA ARG A 21 -21.67 7.06 7.48
C ARG A 21 -20.85 8.25 7.96
N TRP A 22 -19.54 8.09 7.93
CA TRP A 22 -18.61 9.15 8.28
C TRP A 22 -18.09 9.79 6.99
N GLY A 23 -17.74 11.07 7.08
CA GLY A 23 -16.91 11.75 6.09
C GLY A 23 -15.44 11.52 6.41
N SER A 24 -14.61 11.55 5.37
CA SER A 24 -13.16 11.52 5.52
C SER A 24 -12.64 12.77 6.23
N ALA A 25 -11.65 12.61 7.11
CA ALA A 25 -10.86 13.74 7.60
C ALA A 25 -10.05 14.37 6.46
N GLY A 26 -9.78 15.66 6.56
CA GLY A 26 -8.75 16.33 5.77
C GLY A 26 -7.36 16.19 6.39
N THR A 27 -6.42 16.92 5.81
CA THR A 27 -5.03 16.97 6.26
C THR A 27 -4.66 18.35 6.78
N VAL A 28 -3.76 18.43 7.75
CA VAL A 28 -3.17 19.70 8.19
C VAL A 28 -1.68 19.70 7.85
N LEU A 29 -1.25 20.58 6.95
CA LEU A 29 0.17 20.81 6.64
C LEU A 29 0.63 22.10 7.32
N MET A 30 1.66 22.01 8.16
CA MET A 30 2.27 23.19 8.79
C MET A 30 3.71 23.32 8.33
N ARG A 31 4.10 24.50 7.87
CA ARG A 31 5.45 24.75 7.42
C ARG A 31 6.00 25.98 8.12
N ARG A 32 7.00 25.77 8.97
CA ARG A 32 7.81 26.85 9.55
C ARG A 32 8.77 27.41 8.51
N SER A 33 9.32 28.60 8.77
CA SER A 33 10.22 29.26 7.80
C SER A 33 11.58 28.55 7.64
N ASP A 34 11.95 27.67 8.57
CA ASP A 34 13.14 26.83 8.52
C ASP A 34 12.91 25.46 7.86
N GLN A 35 11.66 25.16 7.48
CA GLN A 35 11.24 23.90 6.88
C GLN A 35 11.09 24.01 5.36
N ILE A 36 11.47 22.95 4.65
CA ILE A 36 11.39 22.91 3.19
C ILE A 36 9.99 22.43 2.79
N TYR A 37 9.56 21.31 3.34
CA TYR A 37 8.32 20.62 2.97
C TYR A 37 7.23 20.71 4.04
N GLY A 38 7.60 21.01 5.30
CA GLY A 38 6.67 21.13 6.42
C GLY A 38 6.20 19.78 6.97
N ASP A 39 5.44 19.84 8.05
CA ASP A 39 4.94 18.71 8.81
C ASP A 39 3.47 18.43 8.45
N LEU A 40 3.17 17.20 8.03
CA LEU A 40 1.80 16.76 7.76
C LEU A 40 1.22 16.06 8.99
N TYR A 41 -0.02 16.39 9.33
CA TYR A 41 -0.79 15.74 10.39
C TYR A 41 -2.04 15.08 9.82
N ILE A 42 -2.23 13.81 10.14
CA ILE A 42 -3.42 13.01 9.85
C ILE A 42 -4.12 12.71 11.18
N ASP A 43 -5.34 13.18 11.32
CA ASP A 43 -6.03 13.24 12.60
C ASP A 43 -7.53 13.32 12.40
N ASP A 44 -8.27 12.37 12.97
CA ASP A 44 -9.73 12.30 12.86
C ASP A 44 -10.44 12.35 14.22
N ASN A 45 -9.71 12.71 15.29
CA ASN A 45 -10.26 12.83 16.63
C ASN A 45 -10.96 11.55 17.16
N VAL A 46 -10.52 10.37 16.73
CA VAL A 46 -10.99 9.06 17.23
C VAL A 46 -10.02 8.54 18.29
N ALA A 47 -10.50 8.39 19.52
CA ALA A 47 -9.60 8.17 20.66
C ALA A 47 -9.08 6.73 20.81
N ASN A 48 -9.79 5.74 20.29
CA ASN A 48 -9.59 4.32 20.63
C ASN A 48 -9.68 3.35 19.44
N ALA A 49 -9.65 3.87 18.22
CA ALA A 49 -9.71 3.09 16.99
C ALA A 49 -9.18 3.92 15.82
N THR A 50 -8.83 3.24 14.72
CA THR A 50 -8.63 3.89 13.42
C THR A 50 -9.97 4.41 12.91
N SER A 51 -9.95 5.54 12.21
CA SER A 51 -11.15 6.05 11.52
C SER A 51 -11.71 5.01 10.57
N SER A 52 -13.03 5.01 10.40
CA SER A 52 -13.72 4.11 9.49
C SER A 52 -13.54 4.48 8.01
N ILE A 53 -13.10 5.71 7.73
CA ILE A 53 -12.88 6.23 6.37
C ILE A 53 -11.49 6.83 6.29
N TYR A 54 -10.73 6.44 5.28
CA TYR A 54 -9.40 7.00 5.04
C TYR A 54 -9.47 8.45 4.54
N THR A 55 -8.42 9.21 4.83
CA THR A 55 -8.02 10.48 4.23
C THR A 55 -7.15 10.20 3.01
N PRO A 56 -7.61 10.51 1.79
CA PRO A 56 -6.78 10.37 0.61
C PRO A 56 -5.88 11.61 0.43
N LEU A 57 -4.61 11.38 0.11
CA LEU A 57 -3.89 12.37 -0.70
C LEU A 57 -4.37 12.24 -2.16
N VAL A 58 -4.28 13.32 -2.93
CA VAL A 58 -4.82 13.37 -4.30
C VAL A 58 -4.14 12.31 -5.17
N PRO A 59 -4.83 11.22 -5.56
CA PRO A 59 -4.17 10.16 -6.30
C PRO A 59 -3.80 10.63 -7.70
N VAL A 60 -2.57 10.37 -8.12
CA VAL A 60 -2.10 10.63 -9.48
C VAL A 60 -1.74 9.34 -10.19
N GLY A 61 -1.17 8.38 -9.47
CA GLY A 61 -0.72 7.10 -9.99
C GLY A 61 -0.69 5.97 -8.95
N PRO A 62 0.00 4.87 -9.29
CA PRO A 62 0.73 4.70 -10.55
C PRO A 62 -0.23 4.54 -11.74
N GLY A 63 0.05 5.24 -12.83
CA GLY A 63 -0.65 5.08 -14.12
C GLY A 63 0.35 4.92 -15.27
N ARG A 64 -0.13 4.57 -16.47
CA ARG A 64 0.73 4.41 -17.66
C ARG A 64 0.63 5.61 -18.60
N ILE A 65 1.78 5.96 -19.18
CA ILE A 65 1.86 6.96 -20.26
C ILE A 65 1.35 6.34 -21.56
N VAL A 66 0.35 6.96 -22.19
CA VAL A 66 -0.15 6.55 -23.52
C VAL A 66 0.36 7.46 -24.65
N ALA A 67 0.67 8.72 -24.34
CA ALA A 67 1.34 9.64 -25.24
C ALA A 67 2.12 10.69 -24.45
N LEU A 68 3.15 11.29 -25.06
CA LEU A 68 4.08 12.20 -24.40
C LEU A 68 4.53 13.31 -25.36
N THR A 69 4.49 14.56 -24.91
CA THR A 69 5.19 15.69 -25.55
C THR A 69 6.38 16.12 -24.70
N ALA A 70 7.07 17.21 -25.07
CA ALA A 70 8.18 17.73 -24.27
C ALA A 70 7.79 18.09 -22.82
N ASP A 71 6.54 18.43 -22.55
CA ASP A 71 6.05 18.96 -21.27
C ASP A 71 4.70 18.38 -20.81
N THR A 72 4.07 17.51 -21.60
CA THR A 72 2.73 16.98 -21.30
C THR A 72 2.69 15.45 -21.39
N ILE A 73 2.21 14.82 -20.32
CA ILE A 73 1.87 13.40 -20.25
C ILE A 73 0.40 13.23 -20.63
N THR A 74 0.09 12.29 -21.53
CA THR A 74 -1.26 11.73 -21.69
C THR A 74 -1.30 10.39 -20.98
N THR A 75 -2.29 10.20 -20.11
CA THR A 75 -2.41 9.04 -19.22
C THR A 75 -3.37 8.00 -19.77
N ASP A 76 -3.31 6.79 -19.24
CA ASP A 76 -4.27 5.70 -19.51
C ASP A 76 -5.68 5.95 -18.96
N GLY A 77 -5.86 7.01 -18.17
CA GLY A 77 -7.15 7.40 -17.58
C GLY A 77 -7.68 6.44 -16.53
N VAL A 78 -6.85 5.51 -16.01
CA VAL A 78 -7.21 4.58 -14.93
C VAL A 78 -7.44 5.35 -13.64
N VAL A 79 -6.47 6.19 -13.24
CA VAL A 79 -6.64 7.12 -12.12
C VAL A 79 -7.40 8.36 -12.59
N LYS A 80 -8.60 8.59 -12.05
CA LYS A 80 -9.44 9.74 -12.41
C LYS A 80 -8.90 11.02 -11.80
N MET A 81 -8.66 12.01 -12.65
CA MET A 81 -8.13 13.32 -12.25
C MET A 81 -9.19 14.40 -12.39
N VAL A 82 -9.25 15.31 -11.42
CA VAL A 82 -10.07 16.52 -11.53
C VAL A 82 -9.29 17.56 -12.32
N PRO A 83 -9.85 18.18 -13.39
CA PRO A 83 -9.16 19.21 -14.15
C PRO A 83 -8.59 20.32 -13.26
N ASN A 84 -7.30 20.63 -13.44
CA ASN A 84 -6.49 21.54 -12.64
C ASN A 84 -6.35 21.22 -11.14
N GLY A 85 -6.86 20.07 -10.68
CA GLY A 85 -6.74 19.61 -9.29
C GLY A 85 -5.32 19.22 -8.89
N LEU A 86 -4.42 18.98 -9.86
CA LEU A 86 -3.04 18.56 -9.59
C LEU A 86 -2.04 19.73 -9.56
N ARG A 87 -2.49 20.96 -9.83
CA ARG A 87 -1.61 22.13 -9.96
C ARG A 87 -0.76 22.31 -8.70
N GLY A 88 0.56 22.34 -8.91
CA GLY A 88 1.54 22.55 -7.85
C GLY A 88 2.07 21.27 -7.21
N LEU A 89 1.45 20.11 -7.45
CA LEU A 89 2.00 18.80 -7.05
C LEU A 89 3.27 18.49 -7.84
N GLU A 90 4.07 17.60 -7.28
CA GLU A 90 5.27 17.05 -7.91
C GLU A 90 4.94 15.68 -8.49
N ILE A 91 5.37 15.43 -9.74
CA ILE A 91 5.19 14.14 -10.40
C ILE A 91 6.51 13.59 -10.90
N ASN A 92 6.64 12.27 -10.86
CA ASN A 92 7.67 11.50 -11.50
C ASN A 92 7.09 10.90 -12.80
N PRO A 93 7.61 11.26 -14.00
CA PRO A 93 7.10 10.74 -15.26
C PRO A 93 7.56 9.31 -15.57
N ASN A 94 8.49 8.75 -14.79
CA ASN A 94 8.99 7.38 -14.96
C ASN A 94 9.51 6.85 -13.61
N LEU A 95 8.76 5.94 -12.99
CA LEU A 95 9.09 5.40 -11.66
C LEU A 95 10.43 4.62 -11.59
N ASN A 96 11.07 4.32 -12.73
CA ASN A 96 12.40 3.71 -12.76
C ASN A 96 13.57 4.72 -12.63
N GLN A 97 13.26 5.99 -12.36
CA GLN A 97 14.23 7.06 -12.21
C GLN A 97 13.71 8.12 -11.24
N THR A 98 14.52 9.13 -10.88
CA THR A 98 14.24 10.06 -9.76
C THR A 98 13.93 11.50 -10.14
N GLN A 99 14.00 11.85 -11.43
CA GLN A 99 13.63 13.17 -11.95
C GLN A 99 12.14 13.41 -11.76
N THR A 100 11.82 14.56 -11.18
CA THR A 100 10.45 15.00 -10.96
C THR A 100 10.18 16.38 -11.55
N TYR A 101 8.91 16.73 -11.72
CA TYR A 101 8.44 17.97 -12.30
C TYR A 101 7.24 18.51 -11.55
N ARG A 102 7.09 19.84 -11.52
CA ARG A 102 5.93 20.48 -10.90
C ARG A 102 4.80 20.58 -11.92
N VAL A 103 3.60 20.18 -11.54
CA VAL A 103 2.42 20.26 -12.40
C VAL A 103 1.94 21.71 -12.52
N VAL A 104 1.74 22.17 -13.75
CA VAL A 104 1.21 23.51 -14.08
C VAL A 104 -0.29 23.45 -14.28
N SER A 105 -0.79 22.43 -14.97
CA SER A 105 -2.20 22.17 -15.24
C SER A 105 -2.43 20.71 -15.56
N ASN A 106 -3.67 20.26 -15.47
CA ASN A 106 -4.07 18.93 -15.90
C ASN A 106 -5.51 18.95 -16.42
N THR A 107 -5.83 18.06 -17.37
CA THR A 107 -7.22 17.66 -17.64
C THR A 107 -7.54 16.41 -16.82
N ASP A 108 -8.62 15.72 -17.17
CA ASP A 108 -8.95 14.38 -16.67
C ASP A 108 -7.97 13.28 -17.14
N ILE A 109 -7.25 13.49 -18.26
CA ILE A 109 -6.34 12.50 -18.87
C ILE A 109 -4.97 13.06 -19.30
N THR A 110 -4.70 14.35 -19.06
CA THR A 110 -3.40 14.94 -19.38
C THR A 110 -2.81 15.69 -18.20
N ILE A 111 -1.49 15.67 -18.07
CA ILE A 111 -0.73 16.40 -17.05
C ILE A 111 0.35 17.22 -17.75
N THR A 112 0.29 18.55 -17.64
CA THR A 112 1.31 19.46 -18.16
C THR A 112 2.19 19.96 -17.02
N VAL A 113 3.52 19.92 -17.22
CA VAL A 113 4.51 20.24 -16.19
C VAL A 113 5.41 21.41 -16.57
N ASP A 114 6.03 22.02 -15.56
CA ASP A 114 7.09 23.00 -15.75
C ASP A 114 8.43 22.31 -16.00
N ILE A 115 8.97 22.50 -17.20
CA ILE A 115 10.27 21.98 -17.63
C ILE A 115 11.41 23.00 -17.51
N SER A 116 11.17 24.18 -16.94
CA SER A 116 12.17 25.24 -16.82
C SER A 116 13.40 24.75 -16.05
N GLY A 117 14.57 24.77 -16.69
CA GLY A 117 15.82 24.29 -16.10
C GLY A 117 15.90 22.77 -15.93
N LYS A 118 15.00 21.99 -16.55
CA LYS A 118 14.97 20.52 -16.51
C LYS A 118 14.97 19.93 -17.93
N PRO A 119 15.40 18.67 -18.11
CA PRO A 119 15.24 17.98 -19.40
C PRO A 119 13.77 17.86 -19.79
N SER A 120 13.48 17.76 -21.10
CA SER A 120 12.13 17.48 -21.59
C SER A 120 11.62 16.12 -21.10
N LEU A 121 10.30 15.95 -20.96
CA LEU A 121 9.71 14.67 -20.58
C LEU A 121 10.11 13.54 -21.55
N THR A 122 10.14 13.81 -22.85
CA THR A 122 10.58 12.86 -23.89
C THR A 122 12.02 12.38 -23.76
N SER A 123 12.84 13.02 -22.92
CA SER A 123 14.22 12.58 -22.65
C SER A 123 14.35 11.70 -21.39
N VAL A 124 13.34 11.65 -20.54
CA VAL A 124 13.38 10.94 -19.24
C VAL A 124 12.29 9.88 -19.08
N ALA A 125 11.28 9.90 -19.97
CA ALA A 125 10.17 8.97 -19.99
C ALA A 125 9.76 8.62 -21.42
N GLY A 126 9.02 7.52 -21.55
CA GLY A 126 8.44 7.05 -22.80
C GLY A 126 7.06 6.42 -22.61
N VAL A 127 6.38 6.19 -23.73
CA VAL A 127 5.08 5.50 -23.75
C VAL A 127 5.22 4.11 -23.08
N GLY A 128 4.25 3.77 -22.24
CA GLY A 128 4.22 2.53 -21.45
C GLY A 128 4.94 2.59 -20.11
N ASN A 129 5.75 3.63 -19.85
CA ASN A 129 6.32 3.85 -18.51
C ASN A 129 5.23 4.16 -17.49
N MET A 130 5.47 3.75 -16.25
CA MET A 130 4.62 4.10 -15.12
C MET A 130 5.03 5.48 -14.59
N TYR A 131 4.05 6.32 -14.32
CA TYR A 131 4.21 7.64 -13.70
C TYR A 131 3.46 7.68 -12.38
N GLY A 132 3.80 8.62 -11.49
CA GLY A 132 3.09 8.85 -10.23
C GLY A 132 3.43 10.20 -9.62
N ALA A 133 2.67 10.63 -8.62
CA ALA A 133 3.03 11.77 -7.79
C ALA A 133 4.18 11.43 -6.84
N VAL A 134 4.79 12.49 -6.29
CA VAL A 134 5.76 12.39 -5.20
C VAL A 134 5.32 13.33 -4.09
N TYR A 135 4.97 12.77 -2.95
CA TYR A 135 4.59 13.51 -1.76
C TYR A 135 5.79 13.67 -0.83
N ARG A 136 6.16 14.92 -0.53
CA ARG A 136 7.32 15.25 0.31
C ARG A 136 6.89 15.98 1.56
N PHE A 137 7.41 15.54 2.70
CA PHE A 137 7.23 16.20 4.00
C PHE A 137 8.54 16.18 4.79
N ASP A 138 8.69 17.14 5.69
CA ASP A 138 9.78 17.11 6.67
C ASP A 138 9.43 16.08 7.77
N ASN A 139 8.21 16.09 8.28
CA ASN A 139 7.68 15.06 9.18
C ASN A 139 6.22 14.68 8.83
N LEU A 140 5.80 13.51 9.27
CA LEU A 140 4.43 13.02 9.10
C LEU A 140 3.93 12.38 10.40
N TYR A 141 2.81 12.85 10.91
CA TYR A 141 2.26 12.41 12.19
C TYR A 141 0.82 11.93 12.04
N PHE A 142 0.57 10.68 12.45
CA PHE A 142 -0.76 10.14 12.63
C PHE A 142 -1.13 10.20 14.10
N ARG A 143 -2.35 10.59 14.40
CA ARG A 143 -2.88 10.67 15.77
C ARG A 143 -4.39 10.50 15.78
N ARG A 144 -4.97 10.16 16.93
CA ARG A 144 -6.41 9.99 17.15
C ARG A 144 -7.16 9.35 15.97
N GLY A 145 -6.75 8.13 15.61
CA GLY A 145 -7.36 7.34 14.55
C GLY A 145 -7.16 7.88 13.13
N GLY A 146 -6.22 8.81 12.92
CA GLY A 146 -5.88 9.31 11.60
C GLY A 146 -5.57 8.16 10.64
N TYR A 147 -6.24 8.13 9.51
CA TYR A 147 -6.16 7.03 8.55
C TYR A 147 -5.79 7.61 7.18
N LEU A 148 -4.58 7.36 6.67
CA LEU A 148 -4.14 7.86 5.37
C LEU A 148 -4.14 6.73 4.33
N VAL A 149 -4.68 7.01 3.15
CA VAL A 149 -4.45 6.20 1.95
C VAL A 149 -3.60 6.98 0.95
N ILE A 150 -2.67 6.29 0.30
CA ILE A 150 -1.81 6.84 -0.74
C ILE A 150 -1.50 5.78 -1.79
N GLY A 151 -1.48 6.15 -3.07
CA GLY A 151 -1.03 5.28 -4.17
C GLY A 151 0.32 5.67 -4.77
N ASP A 152 0.84 6.83 -4.36
CA ASP A 152 2.01 7.49 -4.92
C ASP A 152 3.19 7.49 -3.93
N SER A 153 4.40 7.79 -4.39
CA SER A 153 5.61 7.76 -3.53
C SER A 153 5.53 8.76 -2.38
N LEU A 154 5.81 8.29 -1.17
CA LEU A 154 5.87 9.08 0.06
C LEU A 154 7.32 9.25 0.52
N ILE A 155 7.79 10.50 0.60
CA ILE A 155 9.14 10.83 1.05
C ILE A 155 9.06 11.75 2.28
N VAL A 156 9.55 11.25 3.41
CA VAL A 156 9.56 11.98 4.69
C VAL A 156 11.01 12.15 5.15
N SER A 157 11.54 13.38 5.12
CA SER A 157 12.98 13.61 5.37
C SER A 157 13.39 13.30 6.82
N GLY A 158 12.51 13.60 7.77
CA GLY A 158 12.69 13.38 9.19
C GLY A 158 11.88 12.19 9.69
N THR A 159 10.94 12.44 10.60
CA THR A 159 10.19 11.39 11.29
C THR A 159 8.81 11.21 10.71
N MET A 160 8.45 9.96 10.44
CA MET A 160 7.07 9.53 10.29
C MET A 160 6.66 8.74 11.54
N ARG A 161 5.69 9.25 12.31
CA ARG A 161 5.16 8.58 13.50
C ARG A 161 3.70 8.19 13.29
N ILE A 162 3.43 6.89 13.38
CA ILE A 162 2.09 6.32 13.39
C ILE A 162 1.74 5.92 14.81
N ASP A 163 0.84 6.67 15.45
CA ASP A 163 0.46 6.49 16.85
C ASP A 163 -1.04 6.80 17.06
N GLU A 164 -1.53 6.52 18.26
CA GLU A 164 -2.91 6.75 18.69
C GLU A 164 -3.92 6.19 17.67
N TYR A 165 -3.78 4.89 17.33
CA TYR A 165 -4.61 4.19 16.35
C TYR A 165 -4.51 4.71 14.91
N GLY A 166 -3.44 5.45 14.62
CA GLY A 166 -3.10 5.86 13.27
C GLY A 166 -2.90 4.67 12.32
N GLN A 167 -3.29 4.84 11.06
CA GLN A 167 -3.11 3.82 10.04
C GLN A 167 -2.67 4.43 8.70
N LEU A 168 -1.64 3.84 8.09
CA LEU A 168 -1.28 4.07 6.69
C LEU A 168 -1.66 2.85 5.84
N THR A 169 -2.18 3.09 4.64
CA THR A 169 -2.51 2.05 3.65
C THR A 169 -2.30 2.54 2.21
N HIS A 170 -2.48 1.64 1.24
CA HIS A 170 -2.62 1.96 -0.18
C HIS A 170 -4.03 1.65 -0.70
N TYR A 171 -4.35 2.09 -1.91
CA TYR A 171 -5.65 1.80 -2.55
C TYR A 171 -5.85 0.31 -2.84
N ASP A 172 -7.08 -0.14 -2.98
CA ASP A 172 -7.34 -1.54 -3.37
C ASP A 172 -6.92 -1.77 -4.82
N ALA A 173 -6.37 -2.96 -5.12
CA ALA A 173 -6.20 -3.36 -6.50
C ALA A 173 -7.57 -3.59 -7.15
N THR A 174 -7.65 -3.38 -8.46
CA THR A 174 -8.82 -3.67 -9.28
C THR A 174 -8.39 -4.40 -10.53
N MET A 175 -9.34 -4.82 -11.37
CA MET A 175 -9.06 -5.50 -12.64
C MET A 175 -8.15 -4.71 -13.59
N ASN A 176 -7.97 -3.41 -13.39
CA ASN A 176 -7.15 -2.54 -14.23
C ASN A 176 -6.24 -1.59 -13.43
N TYR A 177 -6.09 -1.79 -12.13
CA TYR A 177 -5.26 -0.95 -11.27
C TYR A 177 -4.50 -1.77 -10.24
N GLU A 178 -3.20 -1.54 -10.16
CA GLU A 178 -2.30 -2.13 -9.17
C GLU A 178 -1.57 -0.98 -8.48
N THR A 179 -1.31 -1.11 -7.19
CA THR A 179 -0.65 -0.08 -6.40
C THR A 179 0.34 -0.71 -5.44
N LEU A 180 1.28 0.08 -4.96
CA LEU A 180 2.11 -0.29 -3.82
C LEU A 180 2.19 0.89 -2.85
N LEU A 181 2.55 0.59 -1.62
CA LEU A 181 2.89 1.61 -0.64
C LEU A 181 4.41 1.81 -0.64
N ASP A 182 4.88 2.83 -1.36
CA ASP A 182 6.30 3.21 -1.47
C ASP A 182 6.65 4.32 -0.48
N VAL A 183 7.44 3.98 0.55
CA VAL A 183 7.79 4.90 1.63
C VAL A 183 9.30 5.01 1.78
N THR A 184 9.83 6.22 1.54
CA THR A 184 11.19 6.60 1.91
C THR A 184 11.16 7.54 3.11
N VAL A 185 11.82 7.20 4.21
CA VAL A 185 11.74 7.99 5.44
C VAL A 185 13.03 8.01 6.26
N GLY A 186 13.35 9.14 6.90
CA GLY A 186 14.47 9.21 7.84
C GLY A 186 14.31 8.25 9.03
N THR A 187 13.24 8.43 9.79
CA THR A 187 12.86 7.57 10.93
C THR A 187 11.38 7.21 10.85
N LEU A 188 11.06 5.90 10.79
CA LEU A 188 9.71 5.37 10.90
C LEU A 188 9.45 4.86 12.31
N GLU A 189 8.46 5.42 13.00
CA GLU A 189 7.98 4.99 14.31
C GLU A 189 6.55 4.50 14.21
N ILE A 190 6.34 3.19 14.41
CA ILE A 190 5.00 2.61 14.54
C ILE A 190 4.81 2.26 16.02
N ALA A 191 4.08 3.12 16.74
CA ALA A 191 3.77 2.90 18.15
C ALA A 191 2.83 1.71 18.33
N SER A 192 2.63 1.24 19.57
CA SER A 192 1.87 0.01 19.87
C SER A 192 0.43 -0.02 19.36
N THR A 193 -0.18 1.15 19.16
CA THR A 193 -1.54 1.27 18.58
C THR A 193 -1.52 1.65 17.11
N GLY A 194 -0.36 2.03 16.54
CA GLY A 194 -0.22 2.41 15.15
C GLY A 194 -0.09 1.22 14.21
N SER A 195 -0.46 1.41 12.94
CA SER A 195 -0.32 0.38 11.94
C SER A 195 0.02 0.88 10.53
N ILE A 196 0.75 0.05 9.79
CA ILE A 196 0.68 0.02 8.32
C ILE A 196 -0.14 -1.23 7.99
N ASN A 197 -1.29 -1.06 7.34
CA ASN A 197 -2.21 -2.15 7.07
C ASN A 197 -2.63 -2.15 5.60
N VAL A 198 -2.22 -3.18 4.87
CA VAL A 198 -2.59 -3.42 3.49
C VAL A 198 -3.23 -4.80 3.31
N ASP A 199 -3.90 -5.31 4.35
CA ASP A 199 -4.62 -6.58 4.32
C ASP A 199 -5.72 -6.55 3.24
N GLY A 200 -5.76 -7.57 2.38
CA GLY A 200 -6.78 -7.72 1.34
C GLY A 200 -6.71 -6.75 0.18
N ARG A 201 -5.64 -5.96 0.06
CA ARG A 201 -5.51 -4.90 -0.96
C ARG A 201 -4.74 -5.33 -2.21
N GLY A 202 -4.48 -6.63 -2.34
CA GLY A 202 -3.86 -7.26 -3.50
C GLY A 202 -4.87 -7.65 -4.57
N TYR A 203 -4.48 -8.58 -5.44
CA TYR A 203 -5.32 -9.01 -6.56
C TYR A 203 -6.66 -9.57 -6.09
N LEU A 204 -7.71 -9.28 -6.87
CA LEU A 204 -9.09 -9.61 -6.54
C LEU A 204 -9.33 -11.12 -6.50
N GLY A 205 -10.07 -11.59 -5.50
CA GLY A 205 -10.65 -12.93 -5.47
C GLY A 205 -11.78 -13.11 -6.50
N GLY A 206 -12.20 -14.35 -6.72
CA GLY A 206 -13.30 -14.66 -7.66
C GLY A 206 -14.64 -14.08 -7.22
N MET A 207 -15.51 -13.79 -8.18
CA MET A 207 -16.85 -13.19 -8.01
C MET A 207 -16.83 -11.76 -7.43
N ARG A 208 -15.83 -10.98 -7.86
CA ARG A 208 -15.74 -9.53 -7.69
C ARG A 208 -16.23 -8.82 -8.95
N GLU A 209 -16.40 -7.50 -8.86
CA GLU A 209 -16.79 -6.70 -10.03
C GLU A 209 -15.73 -6.84 -11.13
N GLY A 210 -16.15 -7.35 -12.29
CA GLY A 210 -15.28 -7.48 -13.47
C GLY A 210 -14.51 -8.80 -13.60
N ASN A 211 -14.66 -9.77 -12.70
CA ASN A 211 -14.09 -11.12 -12.87
C ASN A 211 -15.10 -12.25 -12.70
N ASP A 212 -14.70 -13.45 -13.12
CA ASP A 212 -15.47 -14.68 -12.99
C ASP A 212 -15.13 -15.42 -11.69
N CYS A 213 -15.23 -16.74 -11.68
CA CYS A 213 -14.90 -17.52 -10.50
C CYS A 213 -13.39 -17.54 -10.19
N THR A 214 -12.52 -17.21 -11.13
CA THR A 214 -11.08 -17.27 -10.92
C THR A 214 -10.60 -16.08 -10.08
N GLY A 215 -9.74 -16.37 -9.10
CA GLY A 215 -9.00 -15.31 -8.42
C GLY A 215 -7.92 -14.77 -9.34
N GLN A 216 -7.62 -13.48 -9.25
CA GLN A 216 -6.64 -12.82 -10.09
C GLN A 216 -5.22 -12.96 -9.52
N THR A 217 -4.24 -12.93 -10.41
CA THR A 217 -2.81 -12.99 -10.09
C THR A 217 -2.05 -11.93 -10.90
N ILE A 218 -0.71 -12.03 -10.93
CA ILE A 218 0.19 -11.07 -11.54
C ILE A 218 -0.31 -10.53 -12.90
N GLY A 219 -0.34 -9.20 -13.02
CA GLY A 219 -0.84 -8.50 -14.20
C GLY A 219 -2.35 -8.53 -14.38
N ASN A 220 -3.13 -8.75 -13.31
CA ASN A 220 -4.59 -8.90 -13.35
C ASN A 220 -5.05 -9.97 -14.35
N THR A 221 -4.38 -11.12 -14.34
CA THR A 221 -4.76 -12.28 -15.15
C THR A 221 -5.37 -13.38 -14.27
N ASN A 222 -6.13 -14.29 -14.89
CA ASN A 222 -6.75 -15.40 -14.19
C ASN A 222 -5.69 -16.30 -13.53
N GLY A 223 -5.83 -16.48 -12.22
CA GLY A 223 -4.92 -17.21 -11.35
C GLY A 223 -5.56 -18.47 -10.78
N SER A 224 -5.97 -18.42 -9.51
CA SER A 224 -6.53 -19.56 -8.79
C SER A 224 -7.81 -20.07 -9.47
N ALA A 225 -7.82 -21.36 -9.82
CA ALA A 225 -8.98 -22.02 -10.42
C ALA A 225 -10.01 -22.41 -9.35
N TYR A 226 -11.20 -22.85 -9.80
CA TYR A 226 -12.36 -23.19 -8.94
C TYR A 226 -11.95 -23.86 -7.62
N ARG A 227 -12.50 -23.37 -6.50
CA ARG A 227 -12.25 -23.82 -5.12
C ARG A 227 -10.77 -24.04 -4.72
N SER A 228 -9.92 -23.09 -5.10
CA SER A 228 -8.51 -23.02 -4.72
C SER A 228 -8.13 -21.67 -4.11
N GLY A 229 -7.24 -21.70 -3.12
CA GLY A 229 -6.65 -20.49 -2.54
C GLY A 229 -5.70 -19.79 -3.50
N GLY A 230 -5.46 -18.50 -3.27
CA GLY A 230 -4.42 -17.75 -3.97
C GLY A 230 -3.02 -18.18 -3.50
N SER A 231 -2.02 -18.03 -4.38
CA SER A 231 -0.61 -18.29 -4.06
C SER A 231 0.24 -17.04 -4.23
N TYR A 232 1.11 -16.74 -3.27
CA TYR A 232 2.21 -15.79 -3.38
C TYR A 232 3.22 -16.13 -2.30
N GLY A 233 4.45 -16.54 -2.61
CA GLY A 233 5.36 -17.10 -1.59
C GLY A 233 5.08 -18.57 -1.30
N GLY A 234 3.95 -18.85 -0.66
CA GLY A 234 3.39 -20.18 -0.41
C GLY A 234 2.30 -20.54 -1.41
N LEU A 235 2.07 -21.84 -1.60
CA LEU A 235 1.01 -22.38 -2.45
C LEU A 235 -0.35 -22.34 -1.73
N GLY A 236 -1.41 -21.88 -2.40
CA GLY A 236 -2.78 -21.97 -1.89
C GLY A 236 -3.29 -23.41 -1.76
N GLY A 237 -4.23 -23.64 -0.85
CA GLY A 237 -4.91 -24.92 -0.69
C GLY A 237 -5.82 -25.25 -1.88
N VAL A 238 -6.08 -26.54 -2.10
CA VAL A 238 -6.92 -27.03 -3.21
C VAL A 238 -7.98 -27.97 -2.69
N PHE A 239 -9.25 -27.59 -2.83
CA PHE A 239 -10.37 -28.45 -2.45
C PHE A 239 -10.68 -29.46 -3.57
N ASP A 240 -11.21 -28.97 -4.69
CA ASP A 240 -11.46 -29.64 -5.97
C ASP A 240 -11.53 -28.56 -7.08
N GLY A 241 -11.73 -28.91 -8.35
CA GLY A 241 -12.04 -27.90 -9.38
C GLY A 241 -10.86 -27.24 -10.12
N GLY A 242 -9.63 -27.34 -9.62
CA GLY A 242 -8.42 -26.93 -10.33
C GLY A 242 -7.24 -26.61 -9.40
N PRO A 243 -6.06 -26.26 -9.93
CA PRO A 243 -4.92 -25.84 -9.11
C PRO A 243 -5.02 -24.35 -8.70
N PRO A 244 -4.26 -23.92 -7.68
CA PRO A 244 -4.06 -22.50 -7.41
C PRO A 244 -3.10 -21.93 -8.49
N ASN A 245 -2.93 -20.62 -8.54
CA ASN A 245 -1.88 -20.05 -9.38
C ASN A 245 -0.48 -20.51 -8.90
N PRO A 246 0.53 -20.54 -9.79
CA PRO A 246 1.92 -20.77 -9.38
C PRO A 246 2.40 -19.70 -8.38
N ILE A 247 3.35 -20.07 -7.51
CA ILE A 247 4.04 -19.11 -6.67
C ILE A 247 4.86 -18.12 -7.51
N TYR A 248 4.95 -16.87 -7.08
CA TYR A 248 5.78 -15.83 -7.69
C TYR A 248 6.42 -14.93 -6.62
N GLY A 249 7.20 -13.93 -7.07
CA GLY A 249 8.01 -13.04 -6.23
C GLY A 249 9.34 -13.68 -5.79
N SER A 250 10.38 -12.86 -5.60
CA SER A 250 11.65 -13.32 -5.02
C SER A 250 11.55 -13.35 -3.50
N LEU A 251 12.21 -14.32 -2.85
CA LEU A 251 12.29 -14.35 -1.38
C LEU A 251 13.21 -13.24 -0.84
N THR A 252 14.20 -12.80 -1.63
CA THR A 252 15.16 -11.76 -1.24
C THR A 252 14.75 -10.37 -1.72
N ASP A 253 13.96 -10.30 -2.78
CA ASP A 253 13.51 -9.04 -3.38
C ASP A 253 12.03 -9.15 -3.80
N PRO A 254 11.11 -9.35 -2.83
CA PRO A 254 9.70 -9.51 -3.12
C PRO A 254 9.12 -8.21 -3.68
N ALA A 255 8.45 -8.31 -4.82
CA ALA A 255 7.91 -7.17 -5.55
C ALA A 255 6.57 -7.54 -6.19
N GLY A 256 5.51 -7.61 -5.39
CA GLY A 256 4.19 -7.95 -5.91
C GLY A 256 3.07 -7.97 -4.88
N LEU A 257 1.86 -7.78 -5.38
CA LEU A 257 0.63 -8.02 -4.63
C LEU A 257 0.42 -9.52 -4.42
N GLY A 258 -0.30 -9.90 -3.37
CA GLY A 258 -0.83 -11.25 -3.18
C GLY A 258 -1.93 -11.57 -4.19
N SER A 259 -2.10 -12.85 -4.51
CA SER A 259 -3.13 -13.33 -5.42
C SER A 259 -4.47 -13.56 -4.72
N GLY A 260 -5.55 -13.34 -5.45
CA GLY A 260 -6.90 -13.68 -5.01
C GLY A 260 -7.15 -15.18 -5.00
N GLY A 261 -7.98 -15.65 -4.07
CA GLY A 261 -8.55 -16.99 -4.09
C GLY A 261 -9.75 -17.07 -5.03
N SER A 262 -10.08 -18.27 -5.49
CA SER A 262 -11.20 -18.47 -6.40
C SER A 262 -12.54 -18.46 -5.67
N CYS A 263 -13.62 -18.45 -6.42
CA CYS A 263 -14.96 -18.66 -5.87
C CYS A 263 -15.18 -20.10 -5.38
N GLY A 264 -16.16 -20.26 -4.50
CA GLY A 264 -16.61 -21.53 -3.93
C GLY A 264 -17.84 -22.12 -4.62
N ALA A 265 -18.48 -23.09 -3.97
CA ALA A 265 -19.83 -23.52 -4.33
C ALA A 265 -20.80 -22.33 -4.36
N TRP A 266 -21.85 -22.42 -5.20
CA TRP A 266 -22.88 -21.38 -5.33
C TRP A 266 -22.32 -19.97 -5.57
N ASN A 267 -21.14 -19.87 -6.21
CA ASN A 267 -20.44 -18.62 -6.50
C ASN A 267 -20.11 -17.80 -5.25
N ARG A 268 -19.83 -18.45 -4.11
CA ARG A 268 -19.26 -17.75 -2.94
C ARG A 268 -17.97 -17.05 -3.30
N GLN A 269 -17.83 -15.81 -2.87
CA GLN A 269 -16.70 -14.98 -3.24
C GLN A 269 -15.38 -15.50 -2.67
N GLY A 270 -14.33 -15.43 -3.48
CA GLY A 270 -12.97 -15.67 -3.02
C GLY A 270 -12.44 -14.50 -2.17
N GLY A 271 -11.40 -14.79 -1.40
CA GLY A 271 -10.67 -13.77 -0.66
C GLY A 271 -9.69 -13.01 -1.56
N ASP A 272 -9.59 -11.70 -1.39
CA ASP A 272 -8.60 -10.87 -2.08
C ASP A 272 -7.20 -11.08 -1.48
N GLY A 273 -6.15 -10.97 -2.30
CA GLY A 273 -4.77 -11.12 -1.84
C GLY A 273 -4.30 -9.97 -0.95
N GLY A 274 -3.20 -10.14 -0.24
CA GLY A 274 -2.58 -9.07 0.55
C GLY A 274 -1.90 -8.00 -0.32
N GLY A 275 -1.79 -6.78 0.18
CA GLY A 275 -1.15 -5.66 -0.50
C GLY A 275 0.39 -5.71 -0.54
N TRP A 276 1.00 -4.62 -0.98
CA TRP A 276 2.46 -4.49 -1.12
C TRP A 276 2.95 -3.23 -0.40
N VAL A 277 3.82 -3.44 0.60
CA VAL A 277 4.55 -2.40 1.32
C VAL A 277 6.03 -2.45 0.98
N GLU A 278 6.60 -1.30 0.63
CA GLU A 278 8.04 -1.09 0.46
C GLU A 278 8.51 0.11 1.30
N ILE A 279 9.46 -0.14 2.21
CA ILE A 279 9.98 0.86 3.14
C ILE A 279 11.48 0.95 3.00
N HIS A 280 11.97 2.15 2.70
CA HIS A 280 13.40 2.52 2.75
C HIS A 280 13.60 3.54 3.86
N ALA A 281 14.40 3.20 4.87
CA ALA A 281 14.57 4.09 6.01
C ALA A 281 15.94 4.08 6.68
N GLY A 282 16.28 5.17 7.36
CA GLY A 282 17.41 5.20 8.28
C GLY A 282 17.11 4.35 9.52
N ASN A 283 16.07 4.71 10.26
CA ASN A 283 15.64 3.98 11.47
C ASN A 283 14.21 3.48 11.31
N VAL A 284 13.96 2.25 11.74
CA VAL A 284 12.63 1.64 11.79
C VAL A 284 12.37 1.09 13.19
N ILE A 285 11.37 1.63 13.86
CA ILE A 285 10.93 1.25 15.21
C ILE A 285 9.51 0.70 15.10
N ILE A 286 9.34 -0.60 15.24
CA ILE A 286 8.04 -1.28 15.10
C ILE A 286 7.62 -1.82 16.46
N ASN A 287 6.72 -1.11 17.14
CA ASN A 287 6.03 -1.58 18.34
C ASN A 287 4.58 -1.96 18.05
N GLY A 288 4.00 -1.42 16.98
CA GLY A 288 2.67 -1.78 16.48
C GLY A 288 2.72 -2.86 15.40
N LEU A 289 1.98 -2.64 14.31
CA LEU A 289 1.73 -3.64 13.28
C LEU A 289 2.11 -3.16 11.86
N ILE A 290 2.80 -4.01 11.11
CA ILE A 290 2.85 -3.96 9.63
C ILE A 290 2.19 -5.24 9.11
N THR A 291 1.15 -5.12 8.29
CA THR A 291 0.37 -6.28 7.84
C THR A 291 -0.01 -6.20 6.36
N ALA A 292 0.15 -7.32 5.67
CA ALA A 292 -0.20 -7.54 4.26
C ALA A 292 -0.85 -8.93 4.09
N ASN A 293 -1.81 -9.29 4.92
CA ASN A 293 -2.48 -10.58 4.88
C ASN A 293 -3.49 -10.67 3.73
N GLY A 294 -3.74 -11.89 3.25
CA GLY A 294 -4.88 -12.18 2.39
C GLY A 294 -6.20 -12.23 3.17
N LEU A 295 -7.32 -12.02 2.47
CA LEU A 295 -8.65 -12.15 3.06
C LEU A 295 -9.14 -13.61 3.01
N THR A 296 -9.97 -13.95 3.98
CA THR A 296 -10.73 -15.20 4.02
C THR A 296 -11.81 -15.21 2.94
N GLY A 297 -11.93 -16.30 2.18
CA GLY A 297 -13.05 -16.54 1.27
C GLY A 297 -14.39 -16.66 2.01
N ALA A 298 -15.50 -16.43 1.32
CA ALA A 298 -16.83 -16.30 1.93
C ALA A 298 -17.48 -17.64 2.38
N GLY A 299 -16.70 -18.70 2.56
CA GLY A 299 -17.17 -20.06 2.90
C GLY A 299 -17.63 -20.88 1.69
N ASP A 300 -18.20 -22.06 1.94
CA ASP A 300 -18.65 -23.03 0.94
C ASP A 300 -17.54 -23.35 -0.09
N GLN A 301 -16.38 -23.76 0.42
CA GLN A 301 -15.17 -24.09 -0.36
C GLN A 301 -14.57 -22.93 -1.16
N ALA A 302 -14.96 -21.67 -0.88
CA ALA A 302 -14.31 -20.53 -1.49
C ALA A 302 -12.83 -20.45 -1.09
N GLY A 303 -11.99 -20.15 -2.09
CA GLY A 303 -10.57 -19.97 -1.91
C GLY A 303 -10.26 -18.65 -1.20
N SER A 304 -9.37 -18.69 -0.23
CA SER A 304 -8.86 -17.50 0.43
C SER A 304 -7.68 -16.88 -0.31
N GLY A 305 -7.50 -15.57 -0.17
CA GLY A 305 -6.41 -14.83 -0.81
C GLY A 305 -5.06 -15.15 -0.16
N SER A 306 -3.98 -15.08 -0.94
CA SER A 306 -2.63 -15.23 -0.39
C SER A 306 -2.21 -14.00 0.41
N GLY A 307 -1.19 -14.15 1.27
CA GLY A 307 -0.45 -13.00 1.78
C GLY A 307 0.18 -12.17 0.66
N GLY A 308 0.56 -10.94 0.97
CA GLY A 308 1.21 -9.99 0.07
C GLY A 308 2.68 -9.78 0.39
N THR A 309 3.20 -8.58 0.10
CA THR A 309 4.60 -8.21 0.28
C THR A 309 4.80 -7.24 1.43
N VAL A 310 5.79 -7.52 2.28
CA VAL A 310 6.42 -6.51 3.13
C VAL A 310 7.93 -6.50 2.87
N TYR A 311 8.42 -5.42 2.28
CA TYR A 311 9.84 -5.17 2.06
C TYR A 311 10.30 -4.00 2.94
N ILE A 312 11.37 -4.21 3.72
CA ILE A 312 11.97 -3.18 4.57
C ILE A 312 13.48 -3.16 4.34
N ASN A 313 14.03 -2.02 3.97
CA ASN A 313 15.46 -1.74 3.95
C ASN A 313 15.75 -0.61 4.94
N ALA A 314 16.33 -0.97 6.09
CA ALA A 314 16.63 -0.06 7.19
C ALA A 314 18.14 0.02 7.45
N SER A 315 18.64 1.09 8.06
CA SER A 315 19.95 1.01 8.74
C SER A 315 19.82 0.42 10.14
N ASN A 316 18.88 0.91 10.94
CA ASN A 316 18.61 0.37 12.28
C ASN A 316 17.17 -0.13 12.40
N LEU A 317 17.00 -1.37 12.87
CA LEU A 317 15.70 -1.99 13.13
C LEU A 317 15.51 -2.28 14.63
N SER A 318 14.38 -1.89 15.21
CA SER A 318 14.11 -2.11 16.64
C SER A 318 12.62 -2.18 16.94
N GLY A 319 12.28 -2.48 18.19
CA GLY A 319 10.91 -2.60 18.68
C GLY A 319 10.47 -4.05 18.92
N SER A 320 9.25 -4.22 19.40
CA SER A 320 8.68 -5.52 19.80
C SER A 320 7.36 -5.86 19.11
N GLY A 321 7.03 -5.16 18.03
CA GLY A 321 5.78 -5.28 17.30
C GLY A 321 5.73 -6.47 16.35
N THR A 322 4.77 -6.45 15.43
CA THR A 322 4.50 -7.56 14.51
C THR A 322 4.61 -7.12 13.06
N ILE A 323 5.23 -7.97 12.25
CA ILE A 323 5.24 -7.89 10.78
C ILE A 323 4.56 -9.17 10.26
N ARG A 324 3.56 -9.06 9.40
CA ARG A 324 2.89 -10.25 8.87
C ARG A 324 2.43 -10.11 7.43
N ALA A 325 2.46 -11.24 6.72
CA ALA A 325 1.94 -11.41 5.36
C ALA A 325 1.34 -12.81 5.25
N ASN A 326 0.39 -13.15 6.12
CA ASN A 326 -0.22 -14.48 6.18
C ASN A 326 -1.30 -14.65 5.10
N GLY A 327 -1.51 -15.88 4.65
CA GLY A 327 -2.65 -16.22 3.81
C GLY A 327 -3.97 -16.12 4.57
N GLY A 328 -5.06 -15.87 3.84
CA GLY A 328 -6.40 -15.92 4.42
C GLY A 328 -6.77 -17.35 4.85
N ALA A 329 -7.37 -17.48 6.03
CA ALA A 329 -7.83 -18.76 6.59
C ALA A 329 -9.19 -19.17 6.00
N GLY A 330 -9.87 -20.19 6.54
CA GLY A 330 -11.25 -20.52 6.17
C GLY A 330 -11.45 -22.00 5.86
N GLU A 331 -12.17 -22.34 4.78
CA GLU A 331 -12.26 -23.73 4.31
C GLU A 331 -11.05 -24.11 3.46
N VAL A 332 -10.64 -23.21 2.55
CA VAL A 332 -9.52 -23.39 1.62
C VAL A 332 -8.54 -22.23 1.82
N GLY A 333 -7.45 -22.50 2.53
CA GLY A 333 -6.46 -21.52 2.93
C GLY A 333 -5.68 -20.93 1.76
N GLY A 334 -5.38 -19.64 1.83
CA GLY A 334 -4.44 -18.98 0.92
C GLY A 334 -3.00 -19.24 1.30
N GLY A 335 -2.07 -19.19 0.35
CA GLY A 335 -0.64 -19.30 0.63
C GLY A 335 -0.12 -18.10 1.44
N GLY A 336 0.86 -18.31 2.32
CA GLY A 336 1.54 -17.24 3.03
C GLY A 336 2.44 -16.43 2.10
N GLY A 337 2.52 -15.12 2.31
CA GLY A 337 3.18 -14.11 1.47
C GLY A 337 4.70 -14.07 1.54
N ARG A 338 5.28 -12.88 1.29
CA ARG A 338 6.73 -12.66 1.35
C ARG A 338 7.08 -11.46 2.20
N ILE A 339 7.97 -11.70 3.15
CA ILE A 339 8.59 -10.66 3.98
C ILE A 339 10.09 -10.68 3.74
N ALA A 340 10.67 -9.54 3.38
CA ALA A 340 12.11 -9.34 3.30
C ALA A 340 12.53 -8.11 4.11
N VAL A 341 13.50 -8.29 5.01
CA VAL A 341 13.99 -7.21 5.89
C VAL A 341 15.51 -7.17 5.82
N TYR A 342 16.05 -6.05 5.34
CA TYR A 342 17.46 -5.72 5.29
C TYR A 342 17.79 -4.68 6.36
N TYR A 343 18.83 -4.92 7.15
CA TYR A 343 19.26 -4.00 8.22
C TYR A 343 20.78 -3.97 8.39
N ASP A 344 21.36 -2.86 8.88
CA ASP A 344 22.76 -2.81 9.31
C ASP A 344 22.88 -3.26 10.77
N ASN A 345 21.99 -2.77 11.64
CA ASN A 345 21.91 -3.13 13.06
C ASN A 345 20.46 -3.48 13.44
N SER A 346 20.29 -4.48 14.31
CA SER A 346 18.96 -4.83 14.82
C SER A 346 18.97 -5.13 16.32
N THR A 347 18.00 -4.54 17.01
CA THR A 347 17.58 -4.90 18.38
C THR A 347 16.11 -5.30 18.42
N PHE A 348 15.53 -5.62 17.26
CA PHE A 348 14.14 -6.02 17.13
C PHE A 348 13.89 -7.35 17.86
N THR A 349 12.90 -7.38 18.74
CA THR A 349 12.48 -8.55 19.51
C THR A 349 11.07 -8.99 19.18
N GLY A 350 10.45 -8.36 18.19
CA GLY A 350 9.10 -8.67 17.72
C GLY A 350 9.05 -9.93 16.85
N GLN A 351 7.92 -10.11 16.17
CA GLN A 351 7.65 -11.29 15.35
C GLN A 351 7.44 -10.92 13.87
N ALA A 352 7.96 -11.76 12.98
CA ALA A 352 7.66 -11.73 11.55
C ALA A 352 7.02 -13.07 11.12
N THR A 353 5.87 -13.04 10.44
CA THR A 353 5.16 -14.25 9.99
C THR A 353 4.64 -14.15 8.55
N ALA A 354 4.81 -15.22 7.78
CA ALA A 354 4.23 -15.38 6.46
C ALA A 354 3.59 -16.77 6.37
N LEU A 355 2.68 -17.07 7.29
CA LEU A 355 2.05 -18.38 7.41
C LEU A 355 1.00 -18.60 6.32
N GLY A 356 0.83 -19.85 5.90
CA GLY A 356 -0.34 -20.27 5.15
C GLY A 356 -1.61 -20.09 5.96
N GLY A 357 -2.74 -19.91 5.26
CA GLY A 357 -4.04 -19.86 5.89
C GLY A 357 -4.43 -21.23 6.45
N ASP A 358 -4.81 -21.27 7.73
CA ASP A 358 -5.38 -22.45 8.39
C ASP A 358 -6.77 -22.74 7.80
N GLY A 359 -6.86 -23.84 7.06
CA GLY A 359 -8.04 -24.21 6.29
C GLY A 359 -8.69 -25.45 6.86
N SER A 360 -9.95 -25.35 7.28
CA SER A 360 -10.69 -26.48 7.89
C SER A 360 -10.79 -27.70 6.96
N SER A 361 -10.69 -27.50 5.64
CA SER A 361 -10.59 -28.57 4.65
C SER A 361 -9.19 -28.69 4.05
N ARG A 362 -8.55 -27.55 3.76
CA ARG A 362 -7.27 -27.48 3.04
C ARG A 362 -6.46 -26.27 3.49
N ASP A 363 -5.30 -26.54 4.08
CA ASP A 363 -4.36 -25.48 4.46
C ASP A 363 -3.66 -24.88 3.24
N GLY A 364 -3.33 -23.59 3.34
CA GLY A 364 -2.32 -22.98 2.50
C GLY A 364 -0.92 -23.34 3.01
N GLN A 365 0.08 -23.31 2.13
CA GLN A 365 1.47 -23.45 2.54
C GLN A 365 2.03 -22.13 3.03
N ASP A 366 3.00 -22.21 3.95
CA ASP A 366 3.75 -21.05 4.40
C ASP A 366 4.53 -20.41 3.25
N GLY A 367 4.64 -19.09 3.34
CA GLY A 367 5.50 -18.26 2.52
C GLY A 367 6.89 -18.13 3.11
N THR A 368 7.50 -16.96 2.91
CA THR A 368 8.91 -16.75 3.29
C THR A 368 9.08 -15.50 4.14
N VAL A 369 9.85 -15.64 5.22
CA VAL A 369 10.44 -14.52 5.97
C VAL A 369 11.94 -14.56 5.78
N TYR A 370 12.48 -13.52 5.14
CA TYR A 370 13.90 -13.36 4.87
C TYR A 370 14.44 -12.17 5.68
N LEU A 371 15.38 -12.45 6.57
CA LEU A 371 16.07 -11.42 7.38
C LEU A 371 17.53 -11.41 6.98
N ASN A 372 18.05 -10.24 6.60
CA ASN A 372 19.42 -10.10 6.14
C ASN A 372 20.12 -8.89 6.75
N LYS A 373 21.36 -9.12 7.22
CA LYS A 373 22.26 -8.06 7.68
C LYS A 373 23.13 -7.62 6.50
N LYS A 374 23.12 -6.33 6.17
CA LYS A 374 23.87 -5.74 5.04
C LYS A 374 25.38 -5.74 5.23
#